data_AF-B8KPL9-F1
#
_entry.id   AF-B8KPL9-F1
#
_cell.length_a   1.000
_cell.length_b   1.000
_cell.length_c   1.000
_cell.angle_alpha   90.00
_cell.angle_beta   90.00
_cell.angle_gamma   90.00
#
_symmetry.space_group_name_H-M   'P 1'
#
loop_
_entity.id
_entity.type
_entity.pdbx_description
1 polymer ?
#
loop_
_entity_poly.entity_id
_entity_poly.type
_entity_poly.pdbx_seq_one_letter_code
_entity_poly.pdbx_strand_id
1 'polypeptide(L)'
;MILMIIMLVLASAGMDDTVMQERMAGNLRDREAAFQAAEAALREGEEWVQGNQATALANPELTALDARTWDGATTPAPTGSRAGIYATSSELQLNSAPVFYAGPPVLLWANAGVEVGIETPRYLYPVIARGVGGTDNAVVVLRTFFEPN
;
A
#
# COMPACT_ATOMS: atom_id res chain seq x y z
N MET A 1 -4.32 37.96 43.35
CA MET A 1 -5.26 37.90 42.21
C MET A 1 -4.50 37.83 40.88
N ILE A 2 -3.62 38.79 40.56
CA ILE A 2 -2.82 38.80 39.31
C ILE A 2 -1.94 37.54 39.13
N LEU A 3 -1.30 37.04 40.19
CA LEU A 3 -0.43 35.85 40.12
C LEU A 3 -1.19 34.55 39.77
N MET A 4 -2.48 34.47 40.14
CA MET A 4 -3.33 33.30 39.87
C MET A 4 -3.78 33.25 38.40
N ILE A 5 -4.05 34.43 37.82
CA ILE A 5 -4.37 34.57 36.39
C ILE A 5 -3.14 34.24 35.54
N ILE A 6 -1.95 34.65 35.97
CA ILE A 6 -0.70 34.35 35.26
C ILE A 6 -0.43 32.83 35.23
N MET A 7 -0.66 32.10 36.33
CA MET A 7 -0.55 30.64 36.34
C MET A 7 -1.55 29.95 35.40
N LEU A 8 -2.80 30.44 35.32
CA LEU A 8 -3.83 29.88 34.45
C LEU A 8 -3.47 30.05 32.96
N VAL A 9 -2.95 31.22 32.58
CA VAL A 9 -2.53 31.50 31.20
C VAL A 9 -1.30 30.68 30.81
N LEU A 10 -0.35 30.48 31.72
CA LEU A 10 0.82 29.62 31.49
C LEU A 10 0.44 28.13 31.37
N ALA A 11 -0.55 27.69 32.15
CA ALA A 11 -1.09 26.33 32.05
C ALA A 11 -1.83 26.07 30.73
N SER A 12 -2.54 27.07 30.17
CA SER A 12 -3.27 26.90 28.90
C SER A 12 -2.35 26.97 27.67
N ALA A 13 -1.30 27.81 27.70
CA ALA A 13 -0.37 27.96 26.57
C ALA A 13 0.46 26.70 26.27
N GLY A 14 0.65 25.81 27.25
CA GLY A 14 1.30 24.51 27.04
C GLY A 14 0.40 23.42 26.46
N MET A 15 -0.93 23.54 26.59
CA MET A 15 -1.87 22.51 26.13
C MET A 15 -2.05 22.50 24.61
N ASP A 16 -2.00 23.67 23.96
CA ASP A 16 -2.21 23.79 22.52
C ASP A 16 -1.13 23.07 21.69
N ASP A 17 0.14 23.10 22.12
CA ASP A 17 1.25 22.42 21.45
C ASP A 17 1.16 20.89 21.62
N THR A 18 0.76 20.42 22.80
CA THR A 18 0.59 18.98 23.05
C THR A 18 -0.52 18.35 22.20
N VAL A 19 -1.62 19.06 21.98
CA VAL A 19 -2.72 18.59 21.12
C VAL A 19 -2.29 18.50 19.65
N MET A 20 -1.45 19.43 19.18
CA MET A 20 -0.94 19.39 17.81
C MET A 20 0.05 18.23 17.61
N GLN A 21 0.95 17.99 18.57
CA GLN A 21 1.88 16.88 18.54
C GLN A 21 1.16 15.52 18.60
N GLU A 22 0.13 15.39 19.43
CA GLU A 22 -0.69 14.17 19.51
C GLU A 22 -1.41 13.88 18.19
N ARG A 23 -1.97 14.90 17.52
CA ARG A 23 -2.59 14.75 16.20
C ARG A 23 -1.59 14.35 15.11
N MET A 24 -0.38 14.94 15.13
CA MET A 24 0.69 14.55 14.20
C MET A 24 1.15 13.12 14.44
N ALA A 25 1.33 12.71 15.71
CA ALA A 25 1.69 11.34 16.08
C ALA A 25 0.61 10.33 15.68
N GLY A 26 -0.66 10.68 15.85
CA GLY A 26 -1.80 9.87 15.41
C GLY A 26 -1.80 9.66 13.89
N ASN A 27 -1.63 10.73 13.11
CA ASN A 27 -1.57 10.65 11.64
C ASN A 27 -0.36 9.82 11.17
N LEU A 28 0.81 10.00 11.78
CA LEU A 28 2.00 9.21 11.45
C LEU A 28 1.77 7.71 11.69
N ARG A 29 1.25 7.35 12.87
CA ARG A 29 0.93 5.96 13.20
C ARG A 29 -0.07 5.34 12.23
N ASP A 30 -1.08 6.12 11.83
CA ASP A 30 -2.09 5.67 10.88
C ASP A 30 -1.51 5.41 9.49
N ARG A 31 -0.58 6.26 9.06
CA ARG A 31 0.14 6.10 7.79
C ARG A 31 1.12 4.92 7.81
N GLU A 32 1.77 4.66 8.94
CA GLU A 32 2.62 3.48 9.12
C GLU A 32 1.80 2.18 9.08
N ALA A 33 0.65 2.16 9.73
CA ALA A 33 -0.29 1.04 9.66
C ALA A 33 -0.75 0.78 8.22
N ALA A 34 -1.12 1.83 7.48
CA ALA A 34 -1.49 1.73 6.07
C ALA A 34 -0.35 1.16 5.20
N PHE A 35 0.90 1.57 5.46
CA PHE A 35 2.07 1.08 4.74
C PHE A 35 2.33 -0.40 5.00
N GLN A 36 2.33 -0.82 6.27
CA GLN A 36 2.50 -2.24 6.62
C GLN A 36 1.40 -3.11 6.01
N ALA A 37 0.16 -2.61 6.00
CA ALA A 37 -0.98 -3.28 5.38
C ALA A 37 -0.81 -3.42 3.86
N ALA A 38 -0.37 -2.36 3.19
CA ALA A 38 -0.07 -2.38 1.76
C ALA A 38 1.07 -3.37 1.44
N GLU A 39 2.13 -3.41 2.25
CA GLU A 39 3.23 -4.37 2.07
C GLU A 39 2.77 -5.83 2.27
N ALA A 40 1.90 -6.07 3.25
CA ALA A 40 1.33 -7.40 3.47
C ALA A 40 0.49 -7.88 2.27
N ALA A 41 -0.35 -7.01 1.70
CA ALA A 41 -1.10 -7.33 0.48
C ALA A 41 -0.20 -7.44 -0.75
N LEU A 42 0.88 -6.67 -0.82
CA LEU A 42 1.86 -6.76 -1.90
C LEU A 42 2.52 -8.15 -1.94
N ARG A 43 3.02 -8.63 -0.79
CA ARG A 43 3.61 -9.97 -0.68
C ARG A 43 2.62 -11.07 -1.05
N GLU A 44 1.36 -10.94 -0.65
CA GLU A 44 0.29 -11.84 -1.07
C GLU A 44 0.09 -11.85 -2.58
N GLY A 45 0.12 -10.67 -3.21
CA GLY A 45 -0.01 -10.53 -4.65
C GLY A 45 1.16 -11.16 -5.41
N GLU A 46 2.38 -11.03 -4.91
CA GLU A 46 3.57 -11.67 -5.47
C GLU A 46 3.48 -13.20 -5.37
N GLU A 47 3.05 -13.74 -4.24
CA GLU A 47 2.78 -15.18 -4.06
C GLU A 47 1.66 -15.65 -4.99
N TRP A 48 0.58 -14.87 -5.11
CA TRP A 48 -0.54 -15.18 -6.01
C TRP A 48 -0.08 -15.26 -7.47
N VAL A 49 0.79 -14.35 -7.92
CA VAL A 49 1.34 -14.36 -9.29
C VAL A 49 2.11 -15.64 -9.57
N GLN A 50 2.84 -16.22 -8.61
CA GLN A 50 3.56 -17.48 -8.82
C GLN A 50 2.63 -18.61 -9.29
N GLY A 51 1.41 -18.69 -8.72
CA GLY A 51 0.43 -19.71 -9.07
C GLY A 51 -0.56 -19.34 -10.18
N ASN A 52 -0.67 -18.06 -10.56
CA ASN A 52 -1.78 -17.54 -11.38
C ASN A 52 -1.34 -16.68 -12.57
N GLN A 53 -0.18 -16.97 -13.15
CA GLN A 53 0.42 -16.22 -14.26
C GLN A 53 -0.55 -16.04 -15.46
N ALA A 54 -1.29 -17.08 -15.84
CA ALA A 54 -2.27 -17.01 -16.93
C ALA A 54 -3.42 -16.04 -16.65
N THR A 55 -3.87 -15.97 -15.39
CA THR A 55 -4.90 -15.01 -14.96
C THR A 55 -4.35 -13.59 -14.95
N ALA A 56 -3.12 -13.41 -14.44
CA ALA A 56 -2.45 -12.11 -14.45
C ALA A 56 -2.24 -11.57 -15.89
N LEU A 57 -1.90 -12.45 -16.83
CA LEU A 57 -1.78 -12.12 -18.26
C LEU A 57 -3.08 -11.60 -18.89
N ALA A 58 -4.24 -12.07 -18.40
CA ALA A 58 -5.55 -11.67 -18.90
C ALA A 58 -6.11 -10.41 -18.22
N ASN A 59 -5.47 -9.94 -17.15
CA ASN A 59 -5.89 -8.77 -16.42
C ASN A 59 -5.62 -7.48 -17.23
N PRO A 60 -6.47 -6.45 -17.11
CA PRO A 60 -6.22 -5.14 -17.73
C PRO A 60 -4.87 -4.52 -17.33
N GLU A 61 -4.19 -3.89 -18.27
CA GLU A 61 -3.01 -3.12 -17.92
C GLU A 61 -3.40 -1.84 -17.16
N LEU A 62 -2.75 -1.60 -16.02
CA LEU A 62 -2.81 -0.33 -15.31
C LEU A 62 -1.61 0.53 -15.70
N THR A 63 -1.87 1.69 -16.30
CA THR A 63 -0.81 2.65 -16.63
C THR A 63 -0.14 3.18 -15.36
N ALA A 64 1.02 3.84 -15.49
CA ALA A 64 1.75 4.36 -14.34
C ALA A 64 0.94 5.38 -13.50
N LEU A 65 0.04 6.14 -14.12
CA LEU A 65 -0.83 7.08 -13.40
C LEU A 65 -1.97 6.33 -12.70
N ASP A 66 -2.66 5.45 -13.44
CA ASP A 66 -3.81 4.70 -12.91
C ASP A 66 -3.40 3.79 -11.75
N ALA A 67 -2.20 3.18 -11.83
CA ALA A 67 -1.63 2.37 -10.76
C ALA A 67 -1.37 3.17 -9.47
N ARG A 68 -1.05 4.47 -9.57
CA ARG A 68 -0.80 5.34 -8.39
C ARG A 68 -2.09 5.80 -7.74
N THR A 69 -3.15 5.97 -8.53
CA THR A 69 -4.46 6.44 -8.08
C THR A 69 -5.46 5.31 -7.91
N TRP A 70 -5.02 4.05 -7.97
CA TRP A 70 -5.88 2.89 -7.90
C TRP A 70 -6.65 2.86 -6.57
N ASP A 71 -7.98 2.72 -6.66
CA ASP A 71 -8.89 2.84 -5.53
C ASP A 71 -9.03 1.54 -4.70
N GLY A 72 -8.54 0.42 -5.23
CA GLY A 72 -8.65 -0.88 -4.59
C GLY A 72 -10.05 -1.49 -4.59
N ALA A 73 -10.99 -0.96 -5.37
CA ALA A 73 -12.40 -1.35 -5.28
C ALA A 73 -13.05 -1.62 -6.65
N THR A 74 -12.80 -0.80 -7.66
CA THR A 74 -13.69 -0.78 -8.84
C THR A 74 -13.00 -1.16 -10.16
N THR A 75 -12.01 -0.38 -10.59
CA THR A 75 -11.48 -0.49 -11.95
C THR A 75 -9.95 -0.39 -11.97
N PRO A 76 -9.25 -1.51 -12.23
CA PRO A 76 -9.73 -2.89 -12.18
C PRO A 76 -10.08 -3.29 -10.74
N ALA A 77 -11.00 -4.25 -10.60
CA ALA A 77 -11.30 -4.86 -9.31
C ALA A 77 -10.04 -5.52 -8.72
N PRO A 78 -9.89 -5.53 -7.39
CA PRO A 78 -8.74 -6.18 -6.75
C PRO A 78 -8.71 -7.67 -7.11
N THR A 79 -7.50 -8.16 -7.38
CA THR A 79 -7.24 -9.59 -7.61
C THR A 79 -7.43 -10.39 -6.32
N GLY A 80 -7.11 -9.79 -5.18
CA GLY A 80 -7.30 -10.39 -3.87
C GLY A 80 -7.11 -9.41 -2.73
N SER A 81 -7.25 -9.92 -1.50
CA SER A 81 -7.11 -9.14 -0.26
C SER A 81 -6.42 -9.95 0.84
N ARG A 82 -5.83 -9.26 1.80
CA ARG A 82 -5.15 -9.85 2.96
C ARG A 82 -5.86 -9.46 4.26
N ALA A 83 -6.83 -10.26 4.68
CA ALA A 83 -7.69 -9.95 5.83
C ALA A 83 -7.13 -10.43 7.20
N GLY A 84 -6.33 -11.50 7.25
CA GLY A 84 -6.08 -12.26 8.49
C GLY A 84 -5.27 -11.56 9.59
N ILE A 85 -4.39 -10.61 9.25
CA ILE A 85 -3.53 -9.91 10.22
C ILE A 85 -4.25 -8.71 10.86
N TYR A 86 -5.27 -8.18 10.19
CA TYR A 86 -5.90 -6.89 10.49
C TYR A 86 -7.41 -6.99 10.77
N ALA A 87 -7.88 -8.18 11.18
CA ALA A 87 -9.28 -8.43 11.49
C ALA A 87 -9.76 -7.65 12.73
N THR A 88 -11.06 -7.61 12.96
CA THR A 88 -11.76 -6.85 14.03
C THR A 88 -11.33 -7.19 15.47
N SER A 89 -10.54 -8.24 15.68
CA SER A 89 -9.97 -8.62 16.97
C SER A 89 -8.45 -8.42 17.06
N SER A 90 -7.84 -7.73 16.09
CA SER A 90 -6.40 -7.45 16.06
C SER A 90 -6.07 -6.22 16.91
N GLU A 91 -4.86 -6.18 17.47
CA GLU A 91 -4.31 -4.99 18.15
C GLU A 91 -4.17 -3.80 17.19
N LEU A 92 -4.16 -4.07 15.88
CA LEU A 92 -4.10 -3.06 14.82
C LEU A 92 -5.33 -3.21 13.92
N GLN A 93 -6.37 -2.42 14.21
CA GLN A 93 -7.59 -2.38 13.41
C GLN A 93 -7.43 -1.38 12.26
N LEU A 94 -7.59 -1.86 11.03
CA LEU A 94 -7.64 -1.03 9.83
C LEU A 94 -9.10 -0.68 9.49
N ASN A 95 -9.29 0.40 8.75
CA ASN A 95 -10.59 0.80 8.24
C ASN A 95 -11.11 -0.20 7.18
N SER A 96 -10.23 -0.66 6.30
CA SER A 96 -10.55 -1.67 5.29
C SER A 96 -9.41 -2.66 5.13
N ALA A 97 -9.73 -3.92 4.80
CA ALA A 97 -8.71 -4.92 4.50
C ALA A 97 -7.83 -4.46 3.33
N PRO A 98 -6.50 -4.64 3.41
CA PRO A 98 -5.62 -4.29 2.31
C PRO A 98 -5.83 -5.23 1.13
N VAL A 99 -5.71 -4.68 -0.07
CA VAL A 99 -6.01 -5.34 -1.35
C VAL A 99 -4.84 -5.25 -2.30
N PHE A 100 -4.76 -6.19 -3.24
CA PHE A 100 -3.75 -6.16 -4.29
C PHE A 100 -4.37 -6.41 -5.67
N TYR A 101 -3.64 -5.97 -6.68
CA TYR A 101 -3.92 -6.17 -8.08
C TYR A 101 -2.65 -6.63 -8.80
N ALA A 102 -2.74 -7.74 -9.50
CA ALA A 102 -1.66 -8.26 -10.34
C ALA A 102 -2.00 -8.00 -11.82
N GLY A 103 -1.25 -7.12 -12.45
CA GLY A 103 -1.44 -6.78 -13.87
C GLY A 103 -0.69 -7.71 -14.82
N PRO A 104 -0.86 -7.50 -16.14
CA PRO A 104 -0.15 -8.26 -17.16
C PRO A 104 1.36 -7.96 -17.15
N PRO A 105 2.21 -8.91 -17.53
CA PRO A 105 3.66 -8.76 -17.45
C PRO A 105 4.22 -7.82 -18.52
N VAL A 106 5.27 -7.11 -18.14
CA VAL A 106 6.16 -6.41 -19.06
C VAL A 106 7.28 -7.38 -19.46
N LEU A 107 7.53 -7.49 -20.76
CA LEU A 107 8.58 -8.32 -21.34
C LEU A 107 9.91 -7.56 -21.33
N LEU A 108 10.94 -8.15 -20.73
CA LEU A 108 12.33 -7.66 -20.84
C LEU A 108 13.19 -8.67 -21.60
N TRP A 109 13.85 -8.22 -22.67
CA TRP A 109 14.86 -8.98 -23.38
C TRP A 109 16.22 -8.71 -22.75
N ALA A 110 16.88 -9.77 -22.29
CA ALA A 110 18.09 -9.65 -21.48
C ALA A 110 19.36 -9.43 -22.30
N ASN A 111 19.34 -9.26 -23.63
CA ASN A 111 20.51 -8.84 -24.41
C ASN A 111 20.11 -8.12 -25.71
N ALA A 112 20.35 -6.80 -25.78
CA ALA A 112 20.23 -6.01 -27.01
C ALA A 112 21.58 -5.87 -27.75
N GLY A 113 22.50 -6.82 -27.57
CA GLY A 113 23.85 -6.78 -28.12
C GLY A 113 24.37 -8.16 -28.49
N VAL A 114 24.37 -8.45 -29.79
CA VAL A 114 25.21 -9.43 -30.50
C VAL A 114 25.51 -10.74 -29.73
N GLU A 115 24.48 -11.55 -29.49
CA GLU A 115 24.66 -13.00 -29.43
C GLU A 115 23.38 -13.67 -29.91
N VAL A 116 23.48 -14.44 -31.00
CA VAL A 116 22.35 -15.15 -31.62
C VAL A 116 22.10 -16.43 -30.81
N GLY A 117 21.39 -16.27 -29.71
CA GLY A 117 20.66 -17.33 -29.01
C GLY A 117 19.23 -16.84 -28.82
N ILE A 118 18.23 -17.73 -28.95
CA ILE A 118 16.83 -17.36 -28.67
C ILE A 118 16.73 -17.13 -27.17
N GLU A 119 16.90 -15.88 -26.73
CA GLU A 119 16.68 -15.52 -25.35
C GLU A 119 15.18 -15.52 -25.06
N THR A 120 14.77 -16.32 -24.06
CA THR A 120 13.41 -16.23 -23.53
C THR A 120 13.28 -14.90 -22.79
N PRO A 121 12.27 -14.06 -23.11
CA PRO A 121 12.08 -12.81 -22.39
C PRO A 121 11.74 -13.06 -20.93
N ARG A 122 12.21 -12.19 -20.05
CA ARG A 122 11.81 -12.17 -18.63
C ARG A 122 10.44 -11.52 -18.52
N TYR A 123 9.55 -12.14 -17.75
CA TYR A 123 8.17 -11.66 -17.54
C TYR A 123 8.08 -10.99 -16.16
N LEU A 124 7.89 -9.67 -16.15
CA LEU A 124 7.77 -8.87 -14.93
C LEU A 124 6.34 -8.41 -14.72
N TYR A 125 5.67 -9.01 -13.75
CA TYR A 125 4.28 -8.72 -13.41
C TYR A 125 4.22 -7.52 -12.47
N PRO A 126 3.53 -6.42 -12.84
CA PRO A 126 3.29 -5.34 -11.93
C PRO A 126 2.30 -5.79 -10.84
N VAL A 127 2.72 -5.73 -9.59
CA VAL A 127 1.84 -5.95 -8.44
C VAL A 127 1.60 -4.61 -7.77
N ILE A 128 0.34 -4.22 -7.64
CA ILE A 128 -0.09 -2.97 -7.03
C ILE A 128 -0.87 -3.33 -5.77
N ALA A 129 -0.51 -2.74 -4.64
CA ALA A 129 -1.18 -3.01 -3.37
C ALA A 129 -1.67 -1.71 -2.74
N ARG A 130 -2.85 -1.76 -2.13
CA ARG A 130 -3.46 -0.64 -1.43
C ARG A 130 -3.75 -1.05 0.01
N GLY A 131 -3.24 -0.27 0.95
CA GLY A 131 -3.54 -0.36 2.37
C GLY A 131 -4.24 0.91 2.85
N VAL A 132 -5.19 0.74 3.76
CA VAL A 132 -5.85 1.84 4.48
C VAL A 132 -5.56 1.66 5.95
N GLY A 133 -5.15 2.73 6.62
CA GLY A 133 -4.90 2.76 8.06
C GLY A 133 -6.18 2.57 8.87
N GLY A 134 -6.13 2.83 10.16
CA GLY A 134 -7.30 2.93 11.04
C GLY A 134 -8.30 4.02 10.62
N THR A 135 -7.89 5.04 9.85
CA THR A 135 -8.81 6.01 9.23
C THR A 135 -8.84 5.91 7.70
N ASP A 136 -9.96 6.30 7.10
CA ASP A 136 -10.14 6.33 5.63
C ASP A 136 -9.20 7.27 4.89
N ASN A 137 -8.57 8.20 5.61
CA ASN A 137 -7.68 9.21 5.03
C ASN A 137 -6.23 8.72 4.90
N ALA A 138 -5.82 7.75 5.71
CA ALA A 138 -4.47 7.19 5.65
C ALA A 138 -4.42 6.07 4.60
N VAL A 139 -4.29 6.45 3.33
CA VAL A 139 -4.20 5.51 2.21
C VAL A 139 -2.76 5.46 1.69
N VAL A 140 -2.25 4.25 1.50
CA VAL A 140 -0.96 3.98 0.87
C VAL A 140 -1.15 3.03 -0.29
N VAL A 141 -0.57 3.38 -1.45
CA VAL A 141 -0.53 2.54 -2.64
C VAL A 141 0.94 2.26 -2.98
N LEU A 142 1.27 0.98 -3.11
CA LEU A 142 2.60 0.48 -3.46
C LEU A 142 2.54 -0.21 -4.82
N ARG A 143 3.66 -0.19 -5.56
CA ARG A 143 3.83 -0.93 -6.80
C ARG A 143 5.20 -1.58 -6.86
N THR A 144 5.24 -2.86 -7.20
CA THR A 144 6.47 -3.60 -7.53
C THR A 144 6.35 -4.27 -8.89
N PHE A 145 7.47 -4.78 -9.38
CA PHE A 145 7.52 -5.67 -10.53
C PHE A 145 8.11 -6.99 -10.06
N PHE A 146 7.32 -8.05 -10.17
CA PHE A 146 7.66 -9.37 -9.69
C PHE A 146 7.96 -10.32 -10.84
N GLU A 147 9.06 -11.04 -10.74
CA GLU A 147 9.42 -12.11 -11.67
C GLU A 147 9.14 -13.45 -10.97
N PRO A 148 8.19 -14.26 -11.48
CA PRO A 148 7.94 -15.59 -10.94
C PRO A 148 9.11 -16.53 -11.26
N ASN A 149 9.37 -17.46 -10.34
CA ASN A 149 10.42 -18.48 -10.47
C ASN A 149 10.03 -19.65 -11.37
#